data_AF-A0A662X0C8-F1
#
_entry.id   AF-A0A662X0C8-F1
#
_cell.length_a   1.000
_cell.length_b   1.000
_cell.length_c   1.000
_cell.angle_alpha   90.00
_cell.angle_beta   90.00
_cell.angle_gamma   90.00
#
_symmetry.space_group_name_H-M   'P 1'
#
loop_
_entity.id
_entity.type
_entity.pdbx_description
1 polymer ?
#
loop_
_entity_poly.entity_id
_entity_poly.type
_entity_poly.pdbx_seq_one_letter_code
_entity_poly.pdbx_strand_id
1 'polypeptide(L)'
;MPLPSAPATPYPHRNVVIHVFDEYRKTTKDFVCQRDLLLTNMKYFQAYLTEANEHDEIDISVHCDVEIFELLMEYMQQRDNEWRPRITLENIASILVSSEFLQMDDLVEECVLFISGRVQEFMLLRVDFGCLSDATVAKIANNCTPEQLQKLHDPKDKILSKLRRKKVEALVRTLQDDAQKENDKLGCMESMWKRPLRDVVLRCHVGNLRVSGVMARTTVGEMSRRWGLPLASEGTRLWGEYMAGTVMLSSFFKGEERVKMMVKTPNIQELYTEAMAVGEVRSFCSVYVDPTLAGAPETGGHMHVSRILYGQAKPYNTSIEASGVPELDWQRFFDVSEQVPTIVRIDSEAAEDHTRSCGLIFQKMPPAEPQECHYELEELPFDKHPFAATDLKQSTDLLQYLNELIPNADISEKNCKRIPLDYYCRCSKDNYAQRLKEMGLRDLNQIAADVGNAGVDLTCHFCNEAHHFSAGELEGLIKSVSQA
;
A
#
# COMPACT_ATOMS: atom_id res chain seq x y z
N MET A 1 27.09 50.01 -45.75
CA MET A 1 25.95 50.19 -44.82
C MET A 1 26.29 49.47 -43.54
N PRO A 2 26.41 50.18 -42.39
CA PRO A 2 26.65 49.55 -41.10
C PRO A 2 25.36 48.92 -40.55
N LEU A 3 25.53 47.80 -39.84
CA LEU A 3 24.50 47.04 -39.13
C LEU A 3 23.82 47.89 -38.03
N PRO A 4 22.52 47.65 -37.75
CA PRO A 4 21.75 48.46 -36.82
C PRO A 4 22.14 48.16 -35.36
N SER A 5 22.22 49.25 -34.59
CA SER A 5 22.42 49.31 -33.14
C SER A 5 21.35 48.58 -32.35
N ALA A 6 21.78 47.81 -31.35
CA ALA A 6 20.91 47.22 -30.32
C ALA A 6 20.16 48.32 -29.53
N PRO A 7 18.88 48.12 -29.16
CA PRO A 7 18.09 49.12 -28.45
C PRO A 7 18.49 49.19 -26.97
N ALA A 8 18.64 50.43 -26.49
CA ALA A 8 18.79 50.77 -25.08
C ALA A 8 17.54 50.36 -24.27
N THR A 9 17.75 49.74 -23.11
CA THR A 9 16.70 49.39 -22.13
C THR A 9 16.16 50.65 -21.43
N PRO A 10 14.84 50.85 -21.35
CA PRO A 10 14.24 52.01 -20.69
C PRO A 10 13.46 51.60 -19.43
N TYR A 11 14.06 51.66 -18.24
CA TYR A 11 13.28 51.68 -16.99
C TYR A 11 13.94 52.57 -15.92
N PRO A 12 13.20 53.49 -15.27
CA PRO A 12 13.72 54.34 -14.20
C PRO A 12 13.96 53.49 -12.94
N HIS A 13 15.14 53.59 -12.34
CA HIS A 13 15.48 52.93 -11.08
C HIS A 13 14.52 53.38 -9.96
N ARG A 14 13.54 52.54 -9.61
CA ARG A 14 12.62 52.78 -8.49
C ARG A 14 13.33 52.39 -7.18
N ASN A 15 13.59 53.38 -6.32
CA ASN A 15 14.17 53.18 -5.00
C ASN A 15 13.06 52.86 -3.98
N VAL A 16 13.36 51.98 -3.02
CA VAL A 16 12.50 51.60 -1.89
C VAL A 16 13.17 52.07 -0.60
N VAL A 17 12.39 52.63 0.33
CA VAL A 17 12.85 53.03 1.66
C VAL A 17 12.43 51.97 2.67
N ILE A 18 13.40 51.44 3.42
CA ILE A 18 13.18 50.45 4.47
C ILE A 18 13.53 51.09 5.81
N HIS A 19 12.54 51.21 6.68
CA HIS A 19 12.68 51.70 8.04
C HIS A 19 13.03 50.53 8.96
N VAL A 20 14.25 50.52 9.50
CA VAL A 20 14.70 49.46 10.41
C VAL A 20 14.65 49.94 11.85
N PHE A 21 13.92 49.22 12.69
CA PHE A 21 13.75 49.51 14.11
C PHE A 21 14.42 48.44 14.97
N ASP A 22 15.44 48.84 15.73
CA ASP A 22 16.07 47.99 16.76
C ASP A 22 15.35 48.20 18.09
N GLU A 23 14.56 47.20 18.50
CA GLU A 23 13.80 47.25 19.76
C GLU A 23 14.68 47.23 21.01
N TYR A 24 15.85 46.60 20.93
CA TYR A 24 16.75 46.43 22.06
C TYR A 24 17.57 47.70 22.32
N ARG A 25 18.11 48.29 21.25
CA ARG A 25 18.90 49.53 21.32
C ARG A 25 18.06 50.80 21.20
N LYS A 26 16.78 50.67 20.85
CA LYS A 26 15.82 51.77 20.61
C LYS A 26 16.32 52.77 19.57
N THR A 27 16.94 52.26 18.51
CA THR A 27 17.48 53.06 17.40
C THR A 27 16.70 52.77 16.12
N THR A 28 16.50 53.79 15.30
CA THR A 28 15.83 53.67 13.99
C THR A 28 16.77 54.19 12.92
N LYS A 29 16.89 53.46 11.81
CA LYS A 29 17.71 53.86 10.66
C LYS A 29 17.00 53.50 9.37
N ASP A 30 17.05 54.42 8.41
CA ASP A 30 16.41 54.28 7.11
C ASP A 30 17.44 53.86 6.07
N PHE A 31 17.09 52.83 5.29
CA PHE A 31 17.93 52.29 4.23
C PHE A 31 17.23 52.45 2.88
N VAL A 32 17.95 52.99 1.89
CA VAL A 32 17.42 53.20 0.53
C VAL A 32 18.08 52.21 -0.42
N CYS A 33 17.27 51.42 -1.15
CA CYS A 33 17.77 50.40 -2.07
C CYS A 33 16.99 50.36 -3.38
N GLN A 34 17.62 49.90 -4.46
CA GLN A 34 16.94 49.66 -5.73
C GLN A 34 16.02 48.43 -5.62
N ARG A 35 14.78 48.57 -6.10
CA ARG A 35 13.76 47.51 -6.05
C ARG A 35 14.24 46.19 -6.67
N ASP A 36 14.86 46.25 -7.84
CA ASP A 36 15.29 45.04 -8.56
C ASP A 36 16.39 44.28 -7.81
N LEU A 37 17.31 45.02 -7.19
CA LEU A 37 18.37 44.44 -6.36
C LEU A 37 17.80 43.84 -5.07
N LEU A 38 16.79 44.48 -4.49
CA LEU A 38 16.08 44.00 -3.30
C LEU A 38 15.35 42.69 -3.58
N LEU A 39 14.57 42.63 -4.66
CA LEU A 39 13.83 41.42 -5.06
C LEU A 39 14.75 40.26 -5.47
N THR A 40 15.91 40.58 -6.04
CA THR A 40 16.89 39.56 -6.44
C THR A 40 17.53 38.87 -5.24
N ASN A 41 17.87 39.62 -4.18
CA ASN A 41 18.65 39.07 -3.06
C ASN A 41 17.80 38.78 -1.80
N MET A 42 16.65 39.43 -1.61
CA MET A 42 15.77 39.28 -0.44
C MET A 42 14.34 38.94 -0.87
N LYS A 43 14.06 37.64 -1.04
CA LYS A 43 12.77 37.15 -1.55
C LYS A 43 11.59 37.45 -0.60
N TYR A 44 11.85 37.70 0.69
CA TYR A 44 10.83 38.10 1.66
C TYR A 44 9.98 39.29 1.19
N PHE A 45 10.61 40.28 0.54
CA PHE A 45 9.92 41.49 0.09
C PHE A 45 9.10 41.28 -1.20
N GLN A 46 9.25 40.13 -1.88
CA GLN A 46 8.52 39.83 -3.10
C GLN A 46 7.00 39.83 -2.90
N ALA A 47 6.52 39.37 -1.75
CA ALA A 47 5.10 39.34 -1.42
C ALA A 47 4.48 40.73 -1.15
N TYR A 48 5.31 41.70 -0.78
CA TYR A 48 4.89 43.07 -0.44
C TYR A 48 5.06 44.04 -1.62
N LEU A 49 5.89 43.67 -2.59
CA LEU A 49 6.25 44.45 -3.76
C LEU A 49 5.60 43.88 -5.05
N THR A 50 4.38 43.36 -4.97
CA THR A 50 3.62 42.82 -6.13
C THR A 50 3.09 43.94 -7.04
N GLU A 51 2.78 43.63 -8.31
CA GLU A 51 2.38 44.57 -9.39
C GLU A 51 1.20 45.51 -9.07
N ALA A 52 0.41 45.26 -8.02
CA ALA A 52 -0.70 46.11 -7.62
C ALA A 52 -0.29 47.46 -6.96
N ASN A 53 0.95 47.57 -6.48
CA ASN A 53 1.47 48.75 -5.75
C ASN A 53 2.51 49.53 -6.56
N GLU A 54 2.34 49.62 -7.88
CA GLU A 54 3.33 50.24 -8.78
C GLU A 54 3.48 51.77 -8.67
N HIS A 55 2.56 52.45 -7.96
CA HIS A 55 2.47 53.92 -7.93
C HIS A 55 2.71 54.57 -6.55
N ASP A 56 2.90 53.78 -5.49
CA ASP A 56 3.08 54.31 -4.13
C ASP A 56 4.54 54.24 -3.68
N GLU A 57 5.00 55.25 -2.92
CA GLU A 57 6.21 55.15 -2.11
C GLU A 57 5.97 54.05 -1.06
N ILE A 58 6.63 52.90 -1.21
CA ILE A 58 6.42 51.75 -0.34
C ILE A 58 7.35 51.89 0.86
N ASP A 59 6.80 52.35 1.98
CA ASP A 59 7.47 52.37 3.28
C ASP A 59 7.37 50.99 3.93
N ILE A 60 8.51 50.33 4.12
CA ILE A 60 8.57 49.00 4.74
C ILE A 60 9.27 49.11 6.09
N SER A 61 8.56 48.74 7.17
CA SER A 61 9.14 48.71 8.52
C SER A 61 9.59 47.30 8.89
N VAL A 62 10.85 47.14 9.28
CA VAL A 62 11.46 45.87 9.71
C VAL A 62 12.00 46.01 11.13
N HIS A 63 11.65 45.08 12.01
CA HIS A 63 12.15 45.05 13.38
C HIS A 63 13.37 44.11 13.44
N CYS A 64 14.58 44.67 13.43
CA CYS A 64 15.83 43.90 13.53
C CYS A 64 17.00 44.76 14.04
N ASP A 65 18.13 44.11 14.34
CA ASP A 65 19.36 44.80 14.73
C ASP A 65 19.89 45.64 13.55
N VAL A 66 20.02 46.94 13.77
CA VAL A 66 20.41 47.92 12.73
C VAL A 66 21.83 47.67 12.22
N GLU A 67 22.76 47.23 13.08
CA GLU A 67 24.15 46.93 12.69
C GLU A 67 24.21 45.69 11.78
N ILE A 68 23.37 44.69 12.06
CA ILE A 68 23.25 43.49 11.22
C ILE A 68 22.60 43.81 9.89
N PHE A 69 21.53 44.61 9.88
CA PHE A 69 20.86 44.98 8.64
C PHE A 69 21.77 45.80 7.72
N GLU A 70 22.58 46.71 8.28
CA GLU A 70 23.59 47.46 7.53
C GLU A 70 24.60 46.52 6.83
N LEU A 71 25.09 45.49 7.53
CA LEU A 71 25.95 44.46 6.93
C LEU A 71 25.26 43.68 5.79
N LEU A 72 23.96 43.39 5.92
CA LEU A 72 23.20 42.72 4.86
C LEU A 72 23.03 43.62 3.64
N MET A 73 22.82 44.92 3.85
CA MET A 73 22.72 45.91 2.79
C MET A 73 24.05 46.10 2.05
N GLU A 74 25.17 46.16 2.78
CA GLU A 74 26.51 46.18 2.20
C GLU A 74 26.78 44.93 1.35
N TYR A 75 26.38 43.75 1.85
CA TYR A 75 26.49 42.48 1.13
C TYR A 75 25.74 42.49 -0.22
N MET A 76 24.54 43.08 -0.27
CA MET A 76 23.75 43.16 -1.50
C MET A 76 24.34 44.10 -2.56
N GLN A 77 24.97 45.20 -2.12
CA GLN A 77 25.39 46.29 -3.01
C GLN A 77 26.73 46.01 -3.71
N GLN A 78 27.54 45.06 -3.25
CA GLN A 78 28.91 44.85 -3.75
C GLN A 78 29.15 43.41 -4.19
N ARG A 79 29.06 43.14 -5.51
CA ARG A 79 29.33 41.83 -6.13
C ARG A 79 30.79 41.62 -6.58
N ASP A 80 31.64 42.64 -6.55
CA ASP A 80 33.04 42.55 -7.00
C ASP A 80 34.02 42.21 -5.84
N ASN A 81 34.21 40.90 -5.67
CA ASN A 81 35.36 40.10 -5.20
C ASN A 81 36.50 40.58 -4.26
N GLU A 82 36.59 41.82 -3.76
CA GLU A 82 37.73 42.19 -2.87
C GLU A 82 37.37 42.50 -1.41
N TRP A 83 36.09 42.66 -1.06
CA TRP A 83 35.70 42.84 0.34
C TRP A 83 34.35 42.20 0.62
N ARG A 84 34.38 41.04 1.31
CA ARG A 84 33.17 40.38 1.83
C ARG A 84 32.96 40.80 3.28
N PRO A 85 31.71 40.93 3.77
CA PRO A 85 31.45 41.18 5.17
C PRO A 85 32.22 40.18 6.02
N ARG A 86 32.95 40.65 7.04
CA ARG A 86 33.70 39.75 7.93
C ARG A 86 32.70 38.95 8.76
N ILE A 87 32.30 37.79 8.26
CA ILE A 87 31.60 36.78 9.04
C ILE A 87 32.56 36.32 10.14
N THR A 88 32.23 36.66 11.38
CA THR A 88 32.98 36.27 12.58
C THR A 88 32.12 35.36 13.45
N LEU A 89 32.74 34.68 14.40
CA LEU A 89 31.98 33.79 15.29
C LEU A 89 30.98 34.55 16.18
N GLU A 90 31.18 35.85 16.43
CA GLU A 90 30.30 36.63 17.31
C GLU A 90 29.02 37.12 16.62
N ASN A 91 29.10 37.47 15.33
CA ASN A 91 27.98 38.02 14.56
C ASN A 91 27.26 36.99 13.68
N ILE A 92 27.85 35.82 13.44
CA ILE A 92 27.30 34.82 12.51
C ILE A 92 25.91 34.30 12.90
N ALA A 93 25.60 34.15 14.19
CA ALA A 93 24.28 33.69 14.62
C ALA A 93 23.19 34.71 14.28
N SER A 94 23.45 36.00 14.53
CA SER A 94 22.52 37.09 14.21
C SER A 94 22.37 37.30 12.71
N ILE A 95 23.47 37.17 11.94
CA ILE A 95 23.45 37.22 10.48
C ILE A 95 22.63 36.06 9.92
N LEU A 96 22.81 34.84 10.43
CA LEU A 96 22.11 33.65 9.95
C LEU A 96 20.60 33.73 10.20
N VAL A 97 20.17 34.16 11.39
CA VAL A 97 18.74 34.34 11.70
C VAL A 97 18.11 35.42 10.82
N SER A 98 18.80 36.55 10.63
CA SER A 98 18.28 37.67 9.85
C SER A 98 18.25 37.38 8.34
N SER A 99 19.29 36.71 7.82
CA SER A 99 19.35 36.28 6.41
C SER A 99 18.34 35.19 6.08
N GLU A 100 18.06 34.27 7.02
CA GLU A 100 16.99 33.29 6.86
C GLU A 100 15.61 33.95 6.84
N PHE A 101 15.34 34.88 7.75
CA PHE A 101 14.07 35.62 7.79
C PHE A 101 13.82 36.41 6.49
N LEU A 102 14.85 37.06 5.97
CA LEU A 102 14.80 37.85 4.74
C LEU A 102 14.92 36.99 3.45
N GLN A 103 15.04 35.67 3.59
CA GLN A 103 15.15 34.70 2.51
C GLN A 103 16.34 34.97 1.56
N MET A 104 17.51 35.24 2.14
CA MET A 104 18.78 35.42 1.43
C MET A 104 19.54 34.09 1.32
N ASP A 105 19.13 33.22 0.40
CA ASP A 105 19.62 31.84 0.30
C ASP A 105 21.16 31.73 0.19
N ASP A 106 21.80 32.54 -0.66
CA ASP A 106 23.25 32.52 -0.90
C ASP A 106 24.03 32.82 0.39
N LEU A 107 23.59 33.83 1.15
CA LEU A 107 24.25 34.23 2.39
C LEU A 107 24.04 33.19 3.51
N VAL A 108 22.87 32.56 3.55
CA VAL A 108 22.60 31.45 4.47
C VAL A 108 23.54 30.28 4.18
N GLU A 109 23.77 29.94 2.91
CA GLU A 109 24.72 28.89 2.53
C GLU A 109 26.16 29.22 2.93
N GLU A 110 26.62 30.44 2.70
CA GLU A 110 27.95 30.90 3.13
C GLU A 110 28.12 30.81 4.66
N CYS A 111 27.11 31.23 5.43
CA CYS A 111 27.11 31.14 6.88
C CYS A 111 27.14 29.67 7.35
N VAL A 112 26.33 28.80 6.73
CA VAL A 112 26.31 27.37 7.06
C VAL A 112 27.67 26.73 6.79
N LEU A 113 28.31 27.02 5.66
CA LEU A 113 29.64 26.50 5.33
C LEU A 113 30.70 26.97 6.33
N PHE A 114 30.66 28.23 6.73
CA PHE A 114 31.56 28.77 7.75
C PHE A 114 31.38 28.06 9.10
N ILE A 115 30.13 27.83 9.52
CA ILE A 115 29.81 27.09 10.75
C ILE A 115 30.32 25.65 10.65
N SER A 116 30.06 24.96 9.54
CA SER A 116 30.47 23.56 9.33
C SER A 116 31.99 23.37 9.40
N GLY A 117 32.79 24.38 9.03
CA GLY A 117 34.24 24.34 9.19
C GLY A 117 34.74 24.52 10.63
N ARG A 118 33.94 25.13 11.52
CA ARG A 118 34.33 25.51 12.90
C ARG A 118 33.25 25.21 13.95
N VAL A 119 32.53 24.10 13.78
CA VAL A 119 31.35 23.77 14.61
C VAL A 119 31.69 23.71 16.10
N GLN A 120 32.87 23.19 16.47
CA GLN A 120 33.30 23.10 17.87
C GLN A 120 33.48 24.49 18.51
N GLU A 121 34.05 25.45 17.79
CA GLU A 121 34.20 26.83 18.28
C GLU A 121 32.84 27.53 18.36
N PHE A 122 31.96 27.28 17.39
CA PHE A 122 30.60 27.81 17.36
C PHE A 122 29.75 27.34 18.57
N MET A 123 29.85 26.07 18.98
CA MET A 123 29.11 25.56 20.14
C MET A 123 29.62 26.10 21.48
N LEU A 124 30.87 26.54 21.55
CA LEU A 124 31.47 27.11 22.76
C LEU A 124 31.07 28.58 22.98
N LEU A 125 30.42 29.22 22.01
CA LEU A 125 29.91 30.58 22.14
C LEU A 125 28.89 30.69 23.27
N ARG A 126 28.84 31.84 23.93
CA ARG A 126 27.90 32.14 25.03
C ARG A 126 26.50 32.55 24.54
N VAL A 127 26.13 32.18 23.32
CA VAL A 127 24.83 32.47 22.70
C VAL A 127 23.91 31.25 22.85
N ASP A 128 22.60 31.49 22.91
CA ASP A 128 21.58 30.44 22.83
C ASP A 128 21.13 30.30 21.38
N PHE A 129 21.17 29.07 20.86
CA PHE A 129 20.84 28.74 19.47
C PHE A 129 19.42 28.22 19.30
N GLY A 130 18.57 28.37 20.34
CA GLY A 130 17.15 28.02 20.29
C GLY A 130 16.36 28.75 19.18
N CYS A 131 16.85 29.88 18.69
CA CYS A 131 16.24 30.68 17.62
C CYS A 131 16.52 30.18 16.19
N LEU A 132 17.43 29.22 16.00
CA LEU A 132 17.71 28.67 14.68
C LEU A 132 16.57 27.76 14.21
N SER A 133 16.15 27.90 12.96
CA SER A 133 15.11 27.06 12.39
C SER A 133 15.56 25.61 12.24
N ASP A 134 14.58 24.70 12.24
CA ASP A 134 14.82 23.28 11.98
C ASP A 134 15.44 23.02 10.58
N ALA A 135 15.21 23.92 9.62
CA ALA A 135 15.76 23.84 8.26
C ALA A 135 17.26 24.20 8.24
N THR A 136 17.64 25.28 8.92
CA THR A 136 19.03 25.72 9.06
C THR A 136 19.85 24.69 9.84
N VAL A 137 19.30 24.14 10.92
CA VAL A 137 19.94 23.06 11.68
C VAL A 137 20.15 21.82 10.81
N ALA A 138 19.17 21.48 9.95
CA ALA A 138 19.33 20.36 9.01
C ALA A 138 20.43 20.62 7.97
N LYS A 139 20.54 21.84 7.42
CA LYS A 139 21.62 22.23 6.49
C LYS A 139 23.00 22.09 7.16
N ILE A 140 23.15 22.58 8.39
CA ILE A 140 24.40 22.46 9.16
C ILE A 140 24.73 20.99 9.42
N ALA A 141 23.75 20.19 9.85
CA ALA A 141 23.94 18.76 10.11
C ALA A 141 24.37 18.00 8.84
N ASN A 142 23.76 18.29 7.70
CA ASN A 142 24.09 17.62 6.43
C ASN A 142 25.53 17.87 5.98
N ASN A 143 26.06 19.07 6.23
CA ASN A 143 27.44 19.44 5.92
C ASN A 143 28.49 18.91 6.92
N CYS A 144 28.08 18.30 8.04
CA CYS A 144 29.00 17.65 9.00
C CYS A 144 29.02 16.13 8.77
N THR A 145 30.18 15.48 8.95
CA THR A 145 30.23 14.01 8.92
C THR A 145 29.74 13.39 10.23
N PRO A 146 29.23 12.14 10.23
CA PRO A 146 28.81 11.45 11.46
C PRO A 146 29.93 11.36 12.50
N GLU A 147 31.17 11.14 12.07
CA GLU A 147 32.35 11.02 12.93
C GLU A 147 32.73 12.38 13.55
N GLN A 148 32.55 13.47 12.82
CA GLN A 148 32.72 14.82 13.36
C GLN A 148 31.68 15.05 14.46
N LEU A 149 30.39 14.84 14.20
CA LEU A 149 29.29 15.05 15.17
C LEU A 149 29.40 14.19 16.44
N GLN A 150 30.06 13.03 16.37
CA GLN A 150 30.30 12.18 17.54
C GLN A 150 31.41 12.73 18.45
N LYS A 151 32.44 13.37 17.87
CA LYS A 151 33.57 13.95 18.60
C LYS A 151 33.28 15.33 19.20
N LEU A 152 32.22 15.98 18.74
CA LEU A 152 31.81 17.29 19.24
C LEU A 152 31.34 17.22 20.69
N HIS A 153 31.73 18.22 21.46
CA HIS A 153 31.38 18.34 22.87
C HIS A 153 30.63 19.65 23.11
N ASP A 154 29.37 19.52 23.52
CA ASP A 154 28.47 20.61 23.90
C ASP A 154 28.01 20.39 25.36
N PRO A 155 28.66 21.04 26.35
CA PRO A 155 28.39 20.81 27.77
C PRO A 155 26.98 21.24 28.21
N LYS A 156 26.28 22.06 27.41
CA LYS A 156 24.95 22.59 27.74
C LYS A 156 23.87 22.15 26.76
N ASP A 157 24.19 21.23 25.84
CA ASP A 157 23.32 20.73 24.77
C ASP A 157 22.46 21.81 24.10
N LYS A 158 23.11 22.89 23.67
CA LYS A 158 22.45 24.03 23.03
C LYS A 158 21.94 23.68 21.64
N ILE A 159 22.67 22.85 20.91
CA ILE A 159 22.37 22.53 19.50
C ILE A 159 22.79 21.12 19.09
N LEU A 160 23.69 20.46 19.85
CA LEU A 160 24.28 19.18 19.48
C LEU A 160 23.25 18.05 19.34
N SER A 161 22.29 17.93 20.25
CA SER A 161 21.20 16.95 20.15
C SER A 161 20.33 17.15 18.91
N LYS A 162 20.02 18.41 18.57
CA LYS A 162 19.24 18.75 17.36
C LYS A 162 20.02 18.40 16.08
N LEU A 163 21.32 18.68 16.03
CA LEU A 163 22.18 18.31 14.88
C LEU A 163 22.24 16.79 14.69
N ARG A 164 22.43 16.03 15.77
CA ARG A 164 22.45 14.56 15.72
C ARG A 164 21.13 14.00 15.23
N ARG A 165 20.00 14.50 15.76
CA ARG A 165 18.65 14.09 15.33
C ARG A 165 18.45 14.34 13.84
N LYS A 166 18.75 15.55 13.34
CA LYS A 166 18.60 15.88 11.92
C LYS A 166 19.53 15.05 11.02
N LYS A 167 20.75 14.74 11.46
CA LYS A 167 21.65 13.85 10.72
C LYS A 167 21.09 12.44 10.59
N VAL A 168 20.53 11.89 11.67
CA VAL A 168 19.88 10.57 11.66
C VAL A 168 18.66 10.59 10.74
N GLU A 169 17.80 11.61 10.84
CA GLU A 169 16.64 11.77 9.94
C GLU A 169 17.07 11.81 8.46
N ALA A 170 18.17 12.50 8.14
CA ALA A 170 18.71 12.56 6.78
C ALA A 170 19.29 11.21 6.30
N LEU A 171 20.02 10.49 7.16
CA LEU A 171 20.55 9.17 6.84
C LEU A 171 19.44 8.14 6.63
N VAL A 172 18.39 8.16 7.46
CA VAL A 172 17.23 7.28 7.30
C VAL A 172 16.51 7.56 5.97
N ARG A 173 16.33 8.84 5.61
CA ARG A 173 15.75 9.22 4.30
C ARG A 173 16.62 8.75 3.14
N THR A 174 17.94 8.92 3.24
CA THR A 174 18.88 8.46 2.21
C THR A 174 18.81 6.94 2.04
N LEU A 175 18.75 6.19 3.15
CA LEU A 175 18.57 4.73 3.12
C LEU A 175 17.23 4.31 2.53
N GLN A 176 16.16 5.05 2.77
CA GLN A 176 14.85 4.81 2.17
C GLN A 176 14.89 5.08 0.65
N ASP A 177 15.53 6.18 0.23
CA ASP A 177 15.66 6.53 -1.18
C ASP A 177 16.61 5.58 -1.93
N ASP A 178 17.67 5.11 -1.28
CA ASP A 178 18.59 4.11 -1.82
C ASP A 178 17.93 2.73 -1.88
N ALA A 179 17.13 2.35 -0.89
CA ALA A 179 16.29 1.15 -0.96
C ALA A 179 15.26 1.24 -2.09
N GLN A 180 14.71 2.44 -2.36
CA GLN A 180 13.81 2.68 -3.49
C GLN A 180 14.55 2.58 -4.84
N LYS A 181 15.77 3.13 -4.94
CA LYS A 181 16.61 3.08 -6.15
C LYS A 181 17.22 1.69 -6.41
N GLU A 182 17.54 0.93 -5.37
CA GLU A 182 17.90 -0.49 -5.50
C GLU A 182 16.68 -1.31 -5.94
N ASN A 183 15.46 -0.98 -5.49
CA ASN A 183 14.21 -1.56 -6.01
C ASN A 183 14.04 -1.27 -7.52
N ASP A 184 14.42 -0.08 -7.98
CA ASP A 184 14.35 0.30 -9.40
C ASP A 184 15.49 -0.32 -10.25
N LYS A 185 16.71 -0.49 -9.70
CA LYS A 185 17.85 -1.09 -10.42
C LYS A 185 17.88 -2.63 -10.40
N LEU A 186 17.41 -3.28 -9.34
CA LEU A 186 17.13 -4.73 -9.36
C LEU A 186 15.84 -5.07 -10.13
N GLY A 187 15.08 -4.06 -10.58
CA GLY A 187 13.85 -4.21 -11.37
C GLY A 187 14.06 -4.71 -12.80
N CYS A 188 15.30 -4.91 -13.27
CA CYS A 188 15.57 -5.45 -14.61
C CYS A 188 16.13 -6.88 -14.52
N MET A 189 15.27 -7.85 -14.80
CA MET A 189 15.50 -9.29 -15.08
C MET A 189 15.35 -10.33 -13.95
N GLU A 190 15.94 -10.21 -12.75
CA GLU A 190 15.89 -11.33 -11.77
C GLU A 190 14.92 -11.15 -10.59
N SER A 191 14.55 -9.94 -10.19
CA SER A 191 13.64 -9.72 -9.05
C SER A 191 12.15 -9.66 -9.41
N MET A 192 11.82 -9.59 -10.71
CA MET A 192 10.44 -9.63 -11.20
C MET A 192 9.74 -10.98 -10.89
N TRP A 193 10.50 -11.99 -10.47
CA TRP A 193 10.01 -13.33 -10.12
C TRP A 193 9.66 -13.51 -8.63
N LYS A 194 9.86 -12.50 -7.76
CA LYS A 194 9.69 -12.62 -6.30
C LYS A 194 8.81 -11.58 -5.61
N ARG A 195 8.05 -10.76 -6.34
CA ARG A 195 6.85 -10.13 -5.72
C ARG A 195 5.74 -11.19 -5.80
N PRO A 196 5.22 -11.69 -4.66
CA PRO A 196 4.07 -12.60 -4.72
C PRO A 196 2.95 -11.83 -5.41
N LEU A 197 2.58 -12.27 -6.61
CA LEU A 197 1.35 -11.81 -7.23
C LEU A 197 0.24 -12.10 -6.22
N ARG A 198 -0.41 -11.04 -5.74
CA ARG A 198 -1.63 -11.20 -4.96
C ARG A 198 -2.62 -11.93 -5.84
N ASP A 199 -3.19 -12.99 -5.31
CA ASP A 199 -4.18 -13.78 -6.04
C ASP A 199 -5.34 -12.87 -6.44
N VAL A 200 -5.94 -13.13 -7.60
CA VAL A 200 -6.91 -12.21 -8.19
C VAL A 200 -8.03 -12.96 -8.86
N VAL A 201 -9.22 -12.38 -8.75
CA VAL A 201 -10.40 -12.71 -9.55
C VAL A 201 -10.66 -11.55 -10.50
N LEU A 202 -10.69 -11.87 -11.78
CA LEU A 202 -11.02 -10.95 -12.86
C LEU A 202 -12.47 -11.17 -13.26
N ARG A 203 -13.21 -10.08 -13.38
CA ARG A 203 -14.56 -10.10 -13.94
C ARG A 203 -14.69 -9.05 -15.04
N CYS A 204 -15.14 -9.47 -16.22
CA CYS A 204 -15.39 -8.56 -17.32
C CYS A 204 -16.67 -8.93 -18.08
N HIS A 205 -17.14 -7.98 -18.89
CA HIS A 205 -18.25 -8.17 -19.81
C HIS A 205 -17.76 -7.84 -21.21
N VAL A 206 -17.98 -8.75 -22.17
CA VAL A 206 -17.52 -8.63 -23.56
C VAL A 206 -18.69 -8.95 -24.48
N GLY A 207 -19.31 -7.94 -25.09
CA GLY A 207 -20.54 -8.11 -25.86
C GLY A 207 -21.64 -8.77 -25.02
N ASN A 208 -22.13 -9.93 -25.48
CA ASN A 208 -23.11 -10.77 -24.77
C ASN A 208 -22.50 -11.72 -23.72
N LEU A 209 -21.18 -11.74 -23.53
CA LEU A 209 -20.52 -12.66 -22.61
C LEU A 209 -20.24 -11.99 -21.25
N ARG A 210 -20.59 -12.70 -20.17
CA ARG A 210 -20.11 -12.44 -18.81
C ARG A 210 -18.97 -13.40 -18.53
N VAL A 211 -17.78 -12.86 -18.26
CA VAL A 211 -16.56 -13.66 -18.06
C VAL A 211 -16.00 -13.44 -16.66
N SER A 212 -15.65 -14.54 -15.99
CA SER A 212 -14.89 -14.53 -14.75
C SER A 212 -13.66 -15.41 -14.90
N GLY A 213 -12.53 -14.95 -14.39
CA GLY A 213 -11.29 -15.72 -14.33
C GLY A 213 -10.64 -15.61 -12.97
N VAL A 214 -10.02 -16.68 -12.50
CA VAL A 214 -9.32 -16.71 -11.21
C VAL A 214 -7.92 -17.28 -11.38
N MET A 215 -6.98 -16.70 -10.66
CA MET A 215 -5.63 -17.23 -10.48
C MET A 215 -5.31 -17.19 -8.99
N ALA A 216 -5.09 -18.37 -8.42
CA ALA A 216 -4.84 -18.54 -7.00
C ALA A 216 -3.59 -19.40 -6.75
N ARG A 217 -2.60 -18.83 -6.05
CA ARG A 217 -1.39 -19.52 -5.61
C ARG A 217 -1.17 -19.32 -4.11
N THR A 218 -1.29 -18.08 -3.65
CA THR A 218 -1.08 -17.70 -2.25
C THR A 218 -2.17 -18.26 -1.35
N THR A 219 -3.42 -18.25 -1.81
CA THR A 219 -4.62 -18.77 -1.14
C THR A 219 -4.52 -20.30 -0.98
N VAL A 220 -4.00 -20.98 -2.01
CA VAL A 220 -3.75 -22.43 -1.99
C VAL A 220 -2.62 -22.77 -1.02
N GLY A 221 -1.53 -22.00 -1.06
CA GLY A 221 -0.43 -22.18 -0.10
C GLY A 221 -0.86 -21.94 1.34
N GLU A 222 -1.69 -20.94 1.59
CA GLU A 222 -2.21 -20.63 2.93
C GLU A 222 -3.10 -21.74 3.47
N MET A 223 -3.97 -22.31 2.62
CA MET A 223 -4.79 -23.47 2.97
C MET A 223 -3.91 -24.67 3.31
N SER A 224 -2.96 -25.01 2.43
CA SER A 224 -2.05 -26.15 2.62
C SER A 224 -1.27 -26.02 3.93
N ARG A 225 -0.79 -24.81 4.25
CA ARG A 225 -0.10 -24.50 5.51
C ARG A 225 -0.99 -24.72 6.74
N ARG A 226 -2.22 -24.19 6.73
CA ARG A 226 -3.13 -24.29 7.89
C ARG A 226 -3.61 -25.71 8.14
N TRP A 227 -3.86 -26.46 7.08
CA TRP A 227 -4.37 -27.83 7.15
C TRP A 227 -3.25 -28.89 7.19
N GLY A 228 -1.98 -28.49 7.06
CA GLY A 228 -0.84 -29.40 7.09
C GLY A 228 -0.80 -30.37 5.90
N LEU A 229 -1.43 -30.01 4.78
CA LEU A 229 -1.48 -30.84 3.58
C LEU A 229 -0.27 -30.54 2.68
N PRO A 230 0.40 -31.54 2.09
CA PRO A 230 1.46 -31.27 1.12
C PRO A 230 0.95 -30.46 -0.09
N LEU A 231 1.74 -29.52 -0.57
CA LEU A 231 1.37 -28.67 -1.73
C LEU A 231 1.10 -29.51 -2.98
N ALA A 232 2.00 -30.45 -3.27
CA ALA A 232 1.87 -31.39 -4.39
C ALA A 232 0.80 -32.47 -4.18
N SER A 233 0.10 -32.50 -3.04
CA SER A 233 -0.95 -33.48 -2.83
C SER A 233 -2.14 -33.22 -3.73
N GLU A 234 -2.75 -34.29 -4.20
CA GLU A 234 -3.96 -34.21 -5.00
C GLU A 234 -5.13 -33.61 -4.22
N GLY A 235 -5.17 -33.77 -2.90
CA GLY A 235 -6.18 -33.10 -2.08
C GLY A 235 -6.07 -31.58 -2.13
N THR A 236 -4.85 -31.02 -2.08
CA THR A 236 -4.61 -29.58 -2.27
C THR A 236 -5.01 -29.13 -3.68
N ARG A 237 -4.72 -29.96 -4.68
CA ARG A 237 -5.07 -29.72 -6.08
C ARG A 237 -6.58 -29.63 -6.28
N LEU A 238 -7.31 -30.69 -5.93
CA LEU A 238 -8.77 -30.76 -6.00
C LEU A 238 -9.44 -29.63 -5.21
N TRP A 239 -8.90 -29.33 -4.02
CA TRP A 239 -9.37 -28.19 -3.24
C TRP A 239 -9.24 -26.86 -3.98
N GLY A 240 -8.08 -26.61 -4.60
CA GLY A 240 -7.84 -25.40 -5.37
C GLY A 240 -8.84 -25.24 -6.52
N GLU A 241 -9.09 -26.33 -7.25
CA GLU A 241 -10.02 -26.36 -8.39
C GLU A 241 -11.48 -26.08 -7.96
N TYR A 242 -11.94 -26.73 -6.90
CA TYR A 242 -13.27 -26.47 -6.34
C TYR A 242 -13.42 -25.05 -5.78
N MET A 243 -12.35 -24.52 -5.17
CA MET A 243 -12.29 -23.14 -4.70
C MET A 243 -12.35 -22.15 -5.87
N ALA A 244 -11.64 -22.42 -6.96
CA ALA A 244 -11.66 -21.59 -8.16
C ALA A 244 -13.10 -21.40 -8.68
N GLY A 245 -13.87 -22.47 -8.84
CA GLY A 245 -15.28 -22.35 -9.26
C GLY A 245 -16.16 -21.60 -8.26
N THR A 246 -15.95 -21.82 -6.95
CA THR A 246 -16.70 -21.12 -5.89
C THR A 246 -16.45 -19.62 -5.92
N VAL A 247 -15.19 -19.23 -6.13
CA VAL A 247 -14.74 -17.84 -6.20
C VAL A 247 -15.21 -17.15 -7.47
N MET A 248 -15.13 -17.83 -8.62
CA MET A 248 -15.65 -17.27 -9.86
C MET A 248 -17.16 -17.03 -9.80
N LEU A 249 -17.91 -17.94 -9.16
CA LEU A 249 -19.34 -17.73 -8.90
C LEU A 249 -19.59 -16.55 -7.94
N SER A 250 -18.81 -16.42 -6.86
CA SER A 250 -18.96 -15.30 -5.91
C SER A 250 -18.69 -13.95 -6.55
N SER A 251 -17.83 -13.88 -7.57
CA SER A 251 -17.50 -12.65 -8.31
C SER A 251 -18.71 -11.99 -8.98
N PHE A 252 -19.76 -12.77 -9.27
CA PHE A 252 -20.98 -12.28 -9.89
C PHE A 252 -21.92 -11.58 -8.91
N PHE A 253 -21.74 -11.80 -7.61
CA PHE A 253 -22.59 -11.26 -6.55
C PHE A 253 -22.20 -9.82 -6.17
N LYS A 254 -22.95 -9.21 -5.24
CA LYS A 254 -22.77 -7.82 -4.81
C LYS A 254 -22.53 -7.71 -3.30
N GLY A 255 -21.66 -6.79 -2.89
CA GLY A 255 -21.45 -6.46 -1.48
C GLY A 255 -20.97 -7.65 -0.64
N GLU A 256 -21.70 -7.96 0.44
CA GLU A 256 -21.36 -9.05 1.38
C GLU A 256 -22.10 -10.37 1.09
N GLU A 257 -22.65 -10.51 -0.12
CA GLU A 257 -23.23 -11.77 -0.57
C GLU A 257 -22.15 -12.86 -0.66
N ARG A 258 -22.57 -14.10 -0.39
CA ARG A 258 -21.66 -15.23 -0.27
C ARG A 258 -22.24 -16.50 -0.84
N VAL A 259 -21.36 -17.35 -1.33
CA VAL A 259 -21.68 -18.71 -1.76
C VAL A 259 -20.97 -19.68 -0.84
N LYS A 260 -21.67 -20.76 -0.50
CA LYS A 260 -21.12 -21.93 0.17
C LYS A 260 -21.25 -23.10 -0.77
N MET A 261 -20.17 -23.82 -0.96
CA MET A 261 -20.14 -25.06 -1.72
C MET A 261 -19.65 -26.16 -0.79
N MET A 262 -20.35 -27.29 -0.81
CA MET A 262 -19.97 -28.52 -0.13
C MET A 262 -20.00 -29.64 -1.16
N VAL A 263 -18.96 -30.47 -1.20
CA VAL A 263 -18.93 -31.67 -2.04
C VAL A 263 -18.53 -32.87 -1.21
N LYS A 264 -19.23 -33.98 -1.46
CA LYS A 264 -18.96 -35.30 -0.88
C LYS A 264 -18.97 -36.32 -2.00
N THR A 265 -17.87 -37.03 -2.18
CA THR A 265 -17.76 -38.16 -3.12
C THR A 265 -17.08 -39.33 -2.40
N PRO A 266 -17.07 -40.54 -2.98
CA PRO A 266 -16.29 -41.64 -2.41
C PRO A 266 -14.81 -41.28 -2.12
N ASN A 267 -14.18 -40.46 -2.97
CA ASN A 267 -12.82 -39.93 -2.77
C ASN A 267 -12.74 -38.62 -1.98
N ILE A 268 -13.86 -37.94 -1.73
CA ILE A 268 -13.88 -36.66 -1.03
C ILE A 268 -14.86 -36.81 0.14
N GLN A 269 -14.33 -37.14 1.33
CA GLN A 269 -15.18 -37.31 2.52
C GLN A 269 -16.02 -36.06 2.79
N GLU A 270 -15.36 -34.90 2.87
CA GLU A 270 -16.04 -33.61 2.97
C GLU A 270 -15.09 -32.47 2.56
N LEU A 271 -15.49 -31.73 1.52
CA LEU A 271 -14.83 -30.50 1.12
C LEU A 271 -15.86 -29.37 1.18
N TYR A 272 -15.53 -28.32 1.94
CA TYR A 272 -16.36 -27.14 2.10
C TYR A 272 -15.58 -25.90 1.71
N THR A 273 -16.12 -25.08 0.82
CA THR A 273 -15.57 -23.77 0.48
C THR A 273 -16.65 -22.69 0.55
N GLU A 274 -16.33 -21.58 1.19
CA GLU A 274 -17.17 -20.39 1.24
C GLU A 274 -16.40 -19.21 0.68
N ALA A 275 -16.99 -18.53 -0.30
CA ALA A 275 -16.42 -17.35 -0.92
C ALA A 275 -17.40 -16.18 -0.87
N MET A 276 -16.89 -14.98 -0.61
CA MET A 276 -17.65 -13.73 -0.63
C MET A 276 -17.37 -12.96 -1.92
N ALA A 277 -18.28 -12.06 -2.30
CA ALA A 277 -18.11 -11.20 -3.48
C ALA A 277 -16.91 -10.22 -3.37
N VAL A 278 -16.41 -9.99 -2.15
CA VAL A 278 -15.23 -9.16 -1.85
C VAL A 278 -13.90 -9.89 -2.05
N GLY A 279 -13.91 -11.20 -2.36
CA GLY A 279 -12.71 -12.00 -2.55
C GLY A 279 -12.12 -12.64 -1.28
N GLU A 280 -12.89 -12.65 -0.19
CA GLU A 280 -12.56 -13.44 1.00
C GLU A 280 -12.99 -14.90 0.78
N VAL A 281 -12.07 -15.84 1.00
CA VAL A 281 -12.33 -17.28 0.95
C VAL A 281 -11.96 -17.95 2.26
N ARG A 282 -12.80 -18.88 2.70
CA ARG A 282 -12.46 -19.82 3.75
C ARG A 282 -12.96 -21.21 3.40
N SER A 283 -12.28 -22.21 3.91
CA SER A 283 -12.61 -23.59 3.56
C SER A 283 -11.97 -24.56 4.52
N PHE A 284 -12.66 -25.66 4.74
CA PHE A 284 -12.04 -26.84 5.30
C PHE A 284 -12.07 -27.97 4.29
N CYS A 285 -11.08 -28.83 4.39
CA CYS A 285 -10.83 -29.88 3.44
C CYS A 285 -10.47 -31.13 4.23
N SER A 286 -11.49 -31.95 4.51
CA SER A 286 -11.26 -33.32 4.97
C SER A 286 -11.23 -34.19 3.73
N VAL A 287 -10.10 -34.14 3.02
CA VAL A 287 -9.90 -34.95 1.83
C VAL A 287 -9.10 -36.18 2.21
N TYR A 288 -9.77 -37.33 2.13
CA TYR A 288 -9.11 -38.62 2.01
C TYR A 288 -9.06 -38.95 0.52
N VAL A 289 -8.01 -38.52 -0.19
CA VAL A 289 -7.82 -39.03 -1.55
C VAL A 289 -7.30 -40.46 -1.41
N ASP A 290 -8.07 -41.44 -1.85
CA ASP A 290 -7.48 -42.73 -2.19
C ASP A 290 -6.66 -42.52 -3.48
N PRO A 291 -5.32 -42.63 -3.44
CA PRO A 291 -4.48 -42.38 -4.62
C PRO A 291 -4.77 -43.34 -5.79
N THR A 292 -5.58 -44.39 -5.59
CA THR A 292 -6.00 -45.31 -6.67
C THR A 292 -7.25 -44.86 -7.44
N LEU A 293 -8.05 -43.93 -6.91
CA LEU A 293 -9.32 -43.47 -7.49
C LEU A 293 -9.30 -41.99 -7.92
N ALA A 294 -8.24 -41.29 -7.55
CA ALA A 294 -7.75 -40.01 -8.06
C ALA A 294 -8.09 -39.70 -9.53
N GLY A 295 -8.99 -38.73 -9.78
CA GLY A 295 -9.26 -38.19 -11.12
C GLY A 295 -10.16 -39.03 -12.05
N ALA A 296 -10.65 -40.19 -11.59
CA ALA A 296 -11.66 -40.94 -12.34
C ALA A 296 -13.07 -40.40 -12.01
N PRO A 297 -13.97 -40.27 -13.00
CA PRO A 297 -15.35 -39.89 -12.73
C PRO A 297 -16.02 -40.95 -11.83
N GLU A 298 -16.36 -40.54 -10.62
CA GLU A 298 -17.01 -41.37 -9.63
C GLU A 298 -18.53 -41.31 -9.79
N THR A 299 -19.21 -42.37 -9.36
CA THR A 299 -20.68 -42.40 -9.28
C THR A 299 -21.11 -42.36 -7.80
N GLY A 300 -22.18 -41.61 -7.51
CA GLY A 300 -22.72 -41.51 -6.14
C GLY A 300 -22.18 -40.37 -5.27
N GLY A 301 -21.50 -39.37 -5.85
CA GLY A 301 -21.16 -38.13 -5.16
C GLY A 301 -22.28 -37.08 -5.20
N HIS A 302 -22.25 -36.13 -4.26
CA HIS A 302 -23.17 -34.99 -4.23
C HIS A 302 -22.43 -33.68 -3.98
N MET A 303 -22.76 -32.66 -4.78
CA MET A 303 -22.31 -31.28 -4.59
C MET A 303 -23.52 -30.41 -4.26
N HIS A 304 -23.41 -29.65 -3.16
CA HIS A 304 -24.42 -28.71 -2.68
C HIS A 304 -23.87 -27.29 -2.72
N VAL A 305 -24.60 -26.38 -3.36
CA VAL A 305 -24.25 -24.97 -3.44
C VAL A 305 -25.38 -24.14 -2.85
N SER A 306 -25.05 -23.37 -1.82
CA SER A 306 -25.96 -22.44 -1.12
C SER A 306 -25.55 -21.00 -1.39
N ARG A 307 -26.44 -20.23 -2.01
CA ARG A 307 -26.26 -18.79 -2.25
C ARG A 307 -26.99 -17.99 -1.19
N ILE A 308 -26.25 -17.16 -0.47
CA ILE A 308 -26.79 -16.29 0.59
C ILE A 308 -26.74 -14.87 0.06
N LEU A 309 -27.90 -14.41 -0.41
CA LEU A 309 -28.09 -13.11 -1.06
C LEU A 309 -28.61 -12.07 -0.08
N TYR A 310 -28.32 -10.80 -0.34
CA TYR A 310 -28.76 -9.71 0.51
C TYR A 310 -30.28 -9.51 0.36
N GLY A 311 -30.98 -9.29 1.47
CA GLY A 311 -32.43 -9.08 1.48
C GLY A 311 -33.28 -10.35 1.30
N GLN A 312 -32.67 -11.53 1.31
CA GLN A 312 -33.38 -12.81 1.23
C GLN A 312 -33.39 -13.53 2.58
N ALA A 313 -34.57 -13.97 3.02
CA ALA A 313 -34.73 -14.62 4.33
C ALA A 313 -34.14 -16.04 4.38
N LYS A 314 -34.04 -16.72 3.23
CA LYS A 314 -33.50 -18.08 3.13
C LYS A 314 -32.48 -18.17 1.98
N PRO A 315 -31.44 -19.00 2.13
CA PRO A 315 -30.49 -19.24 1.05
C PRO A 315 -31.14 -20.01 -0.10
N TYR A 316 -30.66 -19.75 -1.32
CA TYR A 316 -31.00 -20.56 -2.48
C TYR A 316 -30.04 -21.73 -2.56
N ASN A 317 -30.59 -22.94 -2.52
CA ASN A 317 -29.82 -24.16 -2.47
C ASN A 317 -30.01 -24.94 -3.76
N THR A 318 -28.91 -25.39 -4.35
CA THR A 318 -28.93 -26.32 -5.48
C THR A 318 -28.05 -27.51 -5.14
N SER A 319 -28.55 -28.72 -5.40
CA SER A 319 -27.80 -29.96 -5.25
C SER A 319 -27.71 -30.64 -6.61
N ILE A 320 -26.53 -31.16 -6.94
CA ILE A 320 -26.28 -31.95 -8.14
C ILE A 320 -25.52 -33.24 -7.78
N GLU A 321 -25.54 -34.20 -8.70
CA GLU A 321 -24.66 -35.36 -8.62
C GLU A 321 -23.23 -34.97 -9.01
N ALA A 322 -22.30 -35.18 -8.08
CA ALA A 322 -20.88 -34.90 -8.26
C ALA A 322 -20.19 -36.12 -8.87
N SER A 323 -19.40 -35.85 -9.91
CA SER A 323 -18.51 -36.80 -10.57
C SER A 323 -17.12 -36.85 -9.93
N GLY A 324 -16.79 -35.89 -9.06
CA GLY A 324 -15.44 -35.78 -8.48
C GLY A 324 -14.46 -35.03 -9.39
N VAL A 325 -14.85 -34.70 -10.62
CA VAL A 325 -14.10 -33.84 -11.54
C VAL A 325 -14.63 -32.41 -11.44
N PRO A 326 -13.87 -31.45 -10.87
CA PRO A 326 -14.40 -30.12 -10.55
C PRO A 326 -14.95 -29.36 -11.76
N GLU A 327 -14.27 -29.42 -12.91
CA GLU A 327 -14.75 -28.75 -14.13
C GLU A 327 -16.15 -29.24 -14.55
N LEU A 328 -16.35 -30.56 -14.58
CA LEU A 328 -17.62 -31.18 -14.95
C LEU A 328 -18.72 -30.91 -13.93
N ASP A 329 -18.38 -30.92 -12.64
CA ASP A 329 -19.33 -30.67 -11.56
C ASP A 329 -19.81 -29.21 -11.56
N TRP A 330 -18.90 -28.25 -11.77
CA TRP A 330 -19.29 -26.86 -11.96
C TRP A 330 -20.10 -26.65 -13.23
N GLN A 331 -19.74 -27.30 -14.35
CA GLN A 331 -20.53 -27.25 -15.59
C GLN A 331 -21.98 -27.71 -15.35
N ARG A 332 -22.16 -28.90 -14.76
CA ARG A 332 -23.48 -29.44 -14.38
C ARG A 332 -24.25 -28.50 -13.46
N PHE A 333 -23.56 -27.86 -12.50
CA PHE A 333 -24.18 -26.91 -11.59
C PHE A 333 -24.76 -25.71 -12.35
N PHE A 334 -24.01 -25.13 -13.29
CA PHE A 334 -24.50 -24.00 -14.07
C PHE A 334 -25.66 -24.39 -14.99
N ASP A 335 -25.59 -25.57 -15.61
CA ASP A 335 -26.65 -26.09 -16.48
C ASP A 335 -27.98 -26.27 -15.72
N VAL A 336 -27.93 -26.77 -14.48
CA VAL A 336 -29.12 -27.00 -13.64
C VAL A 336 -29.60 -25.73 -12.92
N SER A 337 -28.68 -24.95 -12.36
CA SER A 337 -28.99 -23.85 -11.43
C SER A 337 -29.29 -22.52 -12.14
N GLU A 338 -28.44 -22.12 -13.08
CA GLU A 338 -28.60 -20.84 -13.80
C GLU A 338 -29.46 -21.00 -15.05
N GLN A 339 -29.45 -22.19 -15.68
CA GLN A 339 -30.07 -22.43 -17.00
C GLN A 339 -29.59 -21.42 -18.06
N VAL A 340 -28.36 -20.94 -17.88
CA VAL A 340 -27.67 -20.04 -18.80
C VAL A 340 -26.55 -20.84 -19.47
N PRO A 341 -26.43 -20.83 -20.81
CA PRO A 341 -25.31 -21.47 -21.49
C PRO A 341 -23.99 -20.95 -20.91
N THR A 342 -23.25 -21.86 -20.29
CA THR A 342 -22.02 -21.56 -19.55
C THR A 342 -20.94 -22.53 -20.00
N ILE A 343 -19.71 -22.06 -20.17
CA ILE A 343 -18.52 -22.91 -20.28
C ILE A 343 -17.67 -22.67 -19.04
N VAL A 344 -17.33 -23.75 -18.34
CA VAL A 344 -16.38 -23.74 -17.24
C VAL A 344 -15.09 -24.44 -17.68
N ARG A 345 -13.93 -23.83 -17.40
CA ARG A 345 -12.60 -24.44 -17.55
C ARG A 345 -11.86 -24.26 -16.25
N ILE A 346 -11.33 -25.34 -15.69
CA ILE A 346 -10.55 -25.28 -14.45
C ILE A 346 -9.34 -26.16 -14.64
N ASP A 347 -8.17 -25.62 -14.34
CA ASP A 347 -6.92 -26.35 -14.41
C ASP A 347 -6.00 -25.97 -13.25
N SER A 348 -5.08 -26.86 -12.91
CA SER A 348 -4.18 -26.66 -11.79
C SER A 348 -2.80 -27.26 -12.03
N GLU A 349 -1.79 -26.54 -11.57
CA GLU A 349 -0.40 -26.95 -11.61
C GLU A 349 0.03 -27.26 -10.17
N ALA A 350 0.40 -28.52 -9.90
CA ALA A 350 0.90 -28.94 -8.60
C ALA A 350 2.39 -29.30 -8.72
N ALA A 351 3.24 -28.53 -8.04
CA ALA A 351 4.67 -28.76 -7.90
C ALA A 351 5.04 -28.90 -6.40
N GLU A 352 6.25 -29.38 -6.12
CA GLU A 352 6.72 -29.58 -4.74
C GLU A 352 6.82 -28.26 -3.95
N ASP A 353 7.17 -27.17 -4.63
CA ASP A 353 7.39 -25.85 -4.04
C ASP A 353 6.17 -24.94 -4.13
N HIS A 354 5.25 -25.21 -5.05
CA HIS A 354 4.05 -24.41 -5.23
C HIS A 354 2.91 -25.15 -5.94
N THR A 355 1.69 -24.76 -5.59
CA THR A 355 0.48 -25.20 -6.28
C THR A 355 -0.30 -23.97 -6.74
N ARG A 356 -0.67 -23.94 -8.02
CA ARG A 356 -1.49 -22.89 -8.62
C ARG A 356 -2.79 -23.51 -9.11
N SER A 357 -3.91 -22.85 -8.83
CA SER A 357 -5.19 -23.17 -9.44
C SER A 357 -5.68 -21.99 -10.26
N CYS A 358 -6.09 -22.28 -11.50
CA CYS A 358 -6.60 -21.32 -12.45
C CYS A 358 -7.99 -21.77 -12.91
N GLY A 359 -8.88 -20.82 -13.19
CA GLY A 359 -10.18 -21.14 -13.73
C GLY A 359 -10.77 -20.01 -14.57
N LEU A 360 -11.65 -20.37 -15.48
CA LEU A 360 -12.42 -19.49 -16.34
C LEU A 360 -13.88 -19.92 -16.40
N ILE A 361 -14.78 -18.94 -16.37
CA ILE A 361 -16.21 -19.10 -16.60
C ILE A 361 -16.63 -18.11 -17.68
N PHE A 362 -17.27 -18.63 -18.73
CA PHE A 362 -17.89 -17.84 -19.79
C PHE A 362 -19.40 -18.09 -19.76
N GLN A 363 -20.20 -17.03 -19.58
CA GLN A 363 -21.65 -17.14 -19.55
C GLN A 363 -22.27 -16.28 -20.64
N LYS A 364 -23.10 -16.91 -21.49
CA LYS A 364 -23.86 -16.21 -22.52
C LYS A 364 -25.07 -15.52 -21.90
N MET A 365 -25.01 -14.21 -21.76
CA MET A 365 -26.14 -13.44 -21.25
C MET A 365 -27.26 -13.39 -22.31
N PRO A 366 -28.54 -13.36 -21.90
CA PRO A 366 -29.63 -13.12 -22.82
C PRO A 366 -29.40 -11.81 -23.60
N PRO A 367 -29.78 -11.76 -24.89
CA PRO A 367 -29.62 -10.54 -25.67
C PRO A 367 -30.44 -9.41 -25.04
N ALA A 368 -29.76 -8.35 -24.65
CA ALA A 368 -30.37 -7.12 -24.15
C ALA A 368 -29.80 -5.94 -24.94
N GLU A 369 -30.67 -5.24 -25.68
CA GLU A 369 -30.35 -4.12 -26.58
C GLU A 369 -29.36 -4.47 -27.73
N PRO A 370 -29.22 -3.65 -28.79
CA PRO A 370 -28.31 -4.00 -29.89
C PRO A 370 -26.86 -3.92 -29.39
N GLN A 371 -26.27 -5.07 -29.10
CA GLN A 371 -24.86 -5.21 -28.80
C GLN A 371 -24.07 -5.22 -30.12
N GLU A 372 -22.95 -4.49 -30.17
CA GLU A 372 -22.13 -4.37 -31.39
C GLU A 372 -21.52 -5.71 -31.83
N CYS A 373 -21.29 -6.63 -30.88
CA CYS A 373 -20.72 -7.96 -31.13
C CYS A 373 -21.50 -9.05 -30.37
N HIS A 374 -21.89 -10.10 -31.09
CA HIS A 374 -22.50 -11.31 -30.55
C HIS A 374 -21.52 -12.47 -30.70
N TYR A 375 -21.24 -13.16 -29.59
CA TYR A 375 -20.39 -14.35 -29.56
C TYR A 375 -21.22 -15.60 -29.26
N GLU A 376 -20.93 -16.65 -30.00
CA GLU A 376 -21.39 -18.01 -29.69
C GLU A 376 -20.31 -18.75 -28.91
N LEU A 377 -20.72 -19.48 -27.86
CA LEU A 377 -19.77 -20.19 -26.98
C LEU A 377 -19.01 -21.30 -27.73
N GLU A 378 -19.64 -21.87 -28.75
CA GLU A 378 -19.09 -22.93 -29.61
C GLU A 378 -18.01 -22.41 -30.58
N GLU A 379 -18.01 -21.11 -30.88
CA GLU A 379 -17.04 -20.48 -31.79
C GLU A 379 -15.75 -20.05 -31.07
N LEU A 380 -15.72 -20.15 -29.73
CA LEU A 380 -14.53 -19.86 -28.95
C LEU A 380 -13.43 -20.91 -29.23
N PRO A 381 -12.23 -20.50 -29.67
CA PRO A 381 -11.19 -21.38 -30.20
C PRO A 381 -10.39 -22.10 -29.09
N PHE A 382 -11.08 -22.77 -28.15
CA PHE A 382 -10.43 -23.56 -27.11
C PHE A 382 -9.55 -24.68 -27.67
N ASP A 383 -9.88 -25.22 -28.85
CA ASP A 383 -9.06 -26.23 -29.53
C ASP A 383 -7.70 -25.70 -29.98
N LYS A 384 -7.61 -24.40 -30.28
CA LYS A 384 -6.37 -23.76 -30.73
C LYS A 384 -5.55 -23.20 -29.56
N HIS A 385 -6.22 -22.78 -28.49
CA HIS A 385 -5.62 -22.20 -27.30
C HIS A 385 -6.08 -22.97 -26.06
N PRO A 386 -5.47 -24.14 -25.77
CA PRO A 386 -5.82 -24.92 -24.59
C PRO A 386 -5.59 -24.10 -23.33
N PHE A 387 -6.49 -24.23 -22.35
CA PHE A 387 -6.34 -23.57 -21.06
C PHE A 387 -5.42 -24.40 -20.17
N ALA A 388 -4.21 -23.89 -19.92
CA ALA A 388 -3.21 -24.55 -19.09
C ALA A 388 -2.73 -23.62 -17.96
N ALA A 389 -2.80 -24.09 -16.72
CA ALA A 389 -2.34 -23.35 -15.55
C ALA A 389 -0.82 -23.07 -15.56
N THR A 390 -0.05 -23.91 -16.26
CA THR A 390 1.41 -23.78 -16.47
C THR A 390 1.79 -22.53 -17.25
N ASP A 391 0.93 -22.11 -18.18
CA ASP A 391 1.19 -20.98 -19.09
C ASP A 391 0.83 -19.65 -18.43
N LEU A 392 0.01 -19.70 -17.38
CA LEU A 392 -0.51 -18.55 -16.66
C LEU A 392 0.33 -18.27 -15.40
N LYS A 393 1.41 -17.49 -15.54
CA LYS A 393 2.33 -17.17 -14.44
C LYS A 393 1.98 -15.86 -13.74
N GLN A 394 1.44 -14.90 -14.48
CA GLN A 394 1.09 -13.56 -14.03
C GLN A 394 -0.38 -13.24 -14.28
N SER A 395 -0.93 -12.27 -13.52
CA SER A 395 -2.31 -11.81 -13.69
C SER A 395 -2.57 -11.17 -15.06
N THR A 396 -1.52 -10.65 -15.70
CA THR A 396 -1.56 -10.12 -17.07
C THR A 396 -1.71 -11.23 -18.10
N ASP A 397 -1.15 -12.41 -17.84
CA ASP A 397 -1.23 -13.56 -18.74
C ASP A 397 -2.69 -14.02 -18.88
N LEU A 398 -3.47 -13.93 -17.80
CA LEU A 398 -4.90 -14.24 -17.85
C LEU A 398 -5.68 -13.25 -18.74
N LEU A 399 -5.35 -11.96 -18.69
CA LEU A 399 -5.96 -10.96 -19.59
C LEU A 399 -5.55 -11.17 -21.04
N GLN A 400 -4.27 -11.49 -21.27
CA GLN A 400 -3.75 -11.78 -22.59
C GLN A 400 -4.42 -13.03 -23.19
N TYR A 401 -4.52 -14.11 -22.42
CA TYR A 401 -5.21 -15.32 -22.82
C TYR A 401 -6.67 -15.05 -23.19
N LEU A 402 -7.38 -14.22 -22.41
CA LEU A 402 -8.76 -13.85 -22.73
C LEU A 402 -8.88 -13.04 -24.04
N ASN A 403 -7.93 -12.14 -24.33
CA ASN A 403 -7.90 -11.38 -25.58
C ASN A 403 -7.53 -12.25 -26.80
N GLU A 404 -6.70 -13.27 -26.62
CA GLU A 404 -6.36 -14.25 -27.67
C GLU A 404 -7.53 -15.21 -27.94
N LEU A 405 -8.28 -15.57 -26.89
CA LEU A 405 -9.42 -16.47 -26.99
C LEU A 405 -10.65 -15.79 -27.59
N ILE A 406 -10.98 -14.56 -27.20
CA ILE A 406 -12.16 -13.85 -27.71
C ILE A 406 -11.74 -12.88 -28.83
N PRO A 407 -12.05 -13.17 -30.10
CA PRO A 407 -11.67 -12.30 -31.21
C PRO A 407 -12.26 -10.90 -31.05
N ASN A 408 -11.46 -9.86 -31.31
CA ASN A 408 -11.87 -8.44 -31.18
C ASN A 408 -12.28 -8.00 -29.76
N ALA A 409 -11.95 -8.77 -28.72
CA ALA A 409 -12.12 -8.31 -27.35
C ALA A 409 -10.99 -7.33 -26.99
N ASP A 410 -11.35 -6.11 -26.56
CA ASP A 410 -10.41 -5.15 -25.97
C ASP A 410 -10.50 -5.22 -24.43
N ILE A 411 -10.09 -6.38 -23.89
CA ILE A 411 -10.10 -6.62 -22.44
C ILE A 411 -8.81 -6.03 -21.87
N SER A 412 -8.92 -4.79 -21.43
CA SER A 412 -7.88 -4.10 -20.67
C SER A 412 -8.24 -4.01 -19.19
N GLU A 413 -7.28 -3.59 -18.35
CA GLU A 413 -7.52 -3.35 -16.92
C GLU A 413 -8.63 -2.33 -16.65
N LYS A 414 -8.95 -1.47 -17.61
CA LYS A 414 -10.03 -0.47 -17.49
C LYS A 414 -11.42 -1.09 -17.57
N ASN A 415 -11.57 -2.17 -18.34
CA ASN A 415 -12.85 -2.83 -18.62
C ASN A 415 -13.04 -4.09 -17.74
N CYS A 416 -12.03 -4.44 -16.95
CA CYS A 416 -12.03 -5.61 -16.09
C CYS A 416 -12.02 -5.20 -14.60
N LYS A 417 -13.00 -5.69 -13.84
CA LYS A 417 -12.99 -5.55 -12.38
C LYS A 417 -12.01 -6.56 -11.80
N ARG A 418 -10.97 -6.04 -11.13
CA ARG A 418 -10.00 -6.81 -10.35
C ARG A 418 -10.46 -6.89 -8.90
N ILE A 419 -10.66 -8.10 -8.40
CA ILE A 419 -11.02 -8.38 -7.01
C ILE A 419 -9.85 -9.16 -6.40
N PRO A 420 -9.19 -8.64 -5.35
CA PRO A 420 -8.13 -9.38 -4.67
C PRO A 420 -8.72 -10.63 -4.00
N LEU A 421 -8.01 -11.75 -4.09
CA LEU A 421 -8.39 -13.01 -3.49
C LEU A 421 -7.49 -13.30 -2.29
N ASP A 422 -8.08 -13.49 -1.12
CA ASP A 422 -7.34 -13.80 0.10
C ASP A 422 -8.03 -14.93 0.89
N TYR A 423 -7.22 -15.84 1.44
CA TYR A 423 -7.70 -16.82 2.40
C TYR A 423 -7.92 -16.13 3.76
N TYR A 424 -9.18 -15.90 4.12
CA TYR A 424 -9.54 -15.11 5.30
C TYR A 424 -10.68 -15.75 6.10
N CYS A 425 -10.41 -16.00 7.38
CA CYS A 425 -11.41 -16.51 8.33
C CYS A 425 -11.61 -15.51 9.47
N ARG A 426 -12.87 -15.19 9.77
CA ARG A 426 -13.28 -14.27 10.85
C ARG A 426 -13.28 -14.92 12.24
N CYS A 427 -12.56 -16.03 12.42
CA CYS A 427 -12.38 -16.62 13.74
C CYS A 427 -11.51 -15.69 14.60
N SER A 428 -11.89 -15.52 15.85
CA SER A 428 -11.11 -14.77 16.82
C SER A 428 -11.24 -15.42 18.18
N LYS A 429 -10.23 -15.21 19.04
CA LYS A 429 -10.27 -15.69 20.42
C LYS A 429 -11.50 -15.15 21.16
N ASP A 430 -11.90 -13.89 20.89
CA ASP A 430 -13.09 -13.28 21.48
C ASP A 430 -14.40 -13.96 21.06
N ASN A 431 -14.54 -14.33 19.79
CA ASN A 431 -15.71 -15.07 19.30
C ASN A 431 -15.81 -16.45 19.95
N TYR A 432 -14.68 -17.14 20.15
CA TYR A 432 -14.64 -18.41 20.88
C TYR A 432 -14.91 -18.24 22.37
N ALA A 433 -14.40 -17.17 22.99
CA ALA A 433 -14.70 -16.83 24.37
C ALA A 433 -16.21 -16.62 24.57
N GLN A 434 -16.89 -15.94 23.65
CA GLN A 434 -18.34 -15.76 23.70
C GLN A 434 -19.09 -17.10 23.57
N ARG A 435 -18.69 -17.98 22.63
CA ARG A 435 -19.29 -19.32 22.50
C ARG A 435 -19.10 -20.19 23.74
N LEU A 436 -17.92 -20.10 24.38
CA LEU A 436 -17.66 -20.76 25.66
C LEU A 436 -18.63 -20.28 26.74
N LYS A 437 -18.93 -18.98 26.80
CA LYS A 437 -19.94 -18.44 27.73
C LYS A 437 -21.35 -18.97 27.46
N GLU A 438 -21.71 -19.15 26.18
CA GLU A 438 -23.02 -19.66 25.77
C GLU A 438 -23.26 -21.14 26.16
N MET A 439 -22.21 -21.95 26.30
CA MET A 439 -22.32 -23.34 26.78
C MET A 439 -22.79 -23.42 28.24
N GLY A 440 -22.55 -22.37 29.03
CA GLY A 440 -23.01 -22.25 30.42
C GLY A 440 -22.02 -22.74 31.47
N LEU A 441 -22.32 -22.40 32.73
CA LEU A 441 -21.39 -22.55 33.86
C LEU A 441 -21.02 -24.00 34.20
N ARG A 442 -21.95 -24.96 34.02
CA ARG A 442 -21.69 -26.36 34.39
C ARG A 442 -20.63 -26.97 33.49
N ASP A 443 -20.78 -26.80 32.18
CA ASP A 443 -19.87 -27.36 31.18
C ASP A 443 -18.50 -26.67 31.25
N LEU A 444 -18.47 -25.36 31.47
CA LEU A 444 -17.20 -24.62 31.67
C LEU A 444 -16.43 -25.08 32.90
N ASN A 445 -17.12 -25.31 34.04
CA ASN A 445 -16.46 -25.82 35.24
C ASN A 445 -15.95 -27.25 35.05
N GLN A 446 -16.70 -28.08 34.31
CA GLN A 446 -16.26 -29.43 33.97
C GLN A 446 -15.00 -29.40 33.09
N ILE A 447 -14.99 -28.57 32.05
CA ILE A 447 -13.84 -28.37 31.16
C ILE A 447 -12.63 -27.86 31.95
N ALA A 448 -12.83 -26.88 32.84
CA ALA A 448 -11.75 -26.35 33.67
C ALA A 448 -11.19 -27.42 34.63
N ALA A 449 -12.05 -28.28 35.19
CA ALA A 449 -11.64 -29.37 36.08
C ALA A 449 -10.88 -30.48 35.33
N ASP A 450 -11.34 -30.87 34.14
CA ASP A 450 -10.77 -31.96 33.36
C ASP A 450 -9.38 -31.62 32.79
N VAL A 451 -9.17 -30.34 32.47
CA VAL A 451 -7.98 -29.88 31.74
C VAL A 451 -6.92 -29.29 32.70
N GLY A 452 -7.35 -28.84 33.88
CA GLY A 452 -6.46 -28.33 34.92
C GLY A 452 -5.59 -27.16 34.47
N ASN A 453 -4.30 -27.18 34.83
CA ASN A 453 -3.36 -26.09 34.54
C ASN A 453 -2.92 -26.03 33.06
N ALA A 454 -3.25 -27.02 32.24
CA ALA A 454 -2.80 -27.07 30.85
C ALA A 454 -3.56 -26.10 29.94
N GLY A 455 -4.78 -25.69 30.30
CA GLY A 455 -5.63 -24.85 29.45
C GLY A 455 -6.22 -25.62 28.25
N VAL A 456 -7.19 -25.00 27.57
CA VAL A 456 -7.97 -25.62 26.49
C VAL A 456 -7.56 -25.04 25.15
N ASP A 457 -7.29 -25.90 24.18
CA ASP A 457 -7.12 -25.52 22.78
C ASP A 457 -8.43 -25.69 22.02
N LEU A 458 -8.94 -24.59 21.46
CA LEU A 458 -10.10 -24.61 20.57
C LEU A 458 -9.65 -24.40 19.14
N THR A 459 -9.81 -25.43 18.32
CA THR A 459 -9.45 -25.37 16.90
C THR A 459 -10.63 -24.91 16.05
N CYS A 460 -10.37 -23.98 15.13
CA CYS A 460 -11.39 -23.53 14.20
C CYS A 460 -11.69 -24.57 13.13
N HIS A 461 -12.93 -25.05 13.08
CA HIS A 461 -13.37 -26.01 12.06
C HIS A 461 -13.16 -25.52 10.61
N PHE A 462 -13.16 -24.19 10.36
CA PHE A 462 -13.03 -23.65 9.00
C PHE A 462 -11.60 -23.35 8.57
N CYS A 463 -10.71 -22.95 9.48
CA CYS A 463 -9.36 -22.54 9.07
C CYS A 463 -8.25 -23.25 9.83
N ASN A 464 -8.61 -24.19 10.71
CA ASN A 464 -7.70 -24.96 11.54
C ASN A 464 -6.78 -24.13 12.48
N GLU A 465 -7.08 -22.85 12.67
CA GLU A 465 -6.37 -22.02 13.65
C GLU A 465 -6.70 -22.49 15.07
N ALA A 466 -5.67 -22.75 15.87
CA ALA A 466 -5.81 -23.15 17.26
C ALA A 466 -5.80 -21.92 18.18
N HIS A 467 -6.85 -21.77 18.99
CA HIS A 467 -6.95 -20.72 20.00
C HIS A 467 -6.78 -21.31 21.39
N HIS A 468 -5.62 -21.05 22.00
CA HIS A 468 -5.31 -21.49 23.35
C HIS A 468 -5.96 -20.61 24.41
N PHE A 469 -6.66 -21.22 25.36
CA PHE A 469 -7.25 -20.58 26.54
C PHE A 469 -6.57 -21.11 27.80
N SER A 470 -5.86 -20.24 28.51
CA SER A 470 -5.22 -20.60 29.78
C SER A 470 -6.26 -20.82 30.90
N ALA A 471 -5.87 -21.53 31.96
CA ALA A 471 -6.72 -21.74 33.14
C ALA A 471 -7.24 -20.42 33.75
N GLY A 472 -6.39 -19.39 33.81
CA GLY A 472 -6.78 -18.07 34.32
C GLY A 472 -7.79 -17.34 33.43
N GLU A 473 -7.71 -17.53 32.11
CA GLU A 473 -8.72 -16.99 31.18
C GLU A 473 -10.05 -17.73 31.32
N LEU A 474 -10.03 -19.05 31.50
CA LEU A 474 -11.24 -19.85 31.76
C LEU A 474 -11.93 -19.44 33.08
N GLU A 475 -11.17 -19.26 34.16
CA GLU A 475 -11.71 -18.71 35.42
C GLU A 475 -12.31 -17.31 35.24
N GLY A 476 -11.66 -16.46 34.44
CA GLY A 476 -12.19 -15.15 34.07
C GLY A 476 -13.52 -15.25 33.34
N LEU A 477 -13.66 -16.20 32.41
CA LEU A 477 -14.91 -16.46 31.71
C LEU A 477 -16.00 -16.95 32.68
N ILE A 478 -15.69 -17.90 33.57
CA ILE A 478 -16.62 -18.42 34.60
C ILE A 478 -17.12 -17.30 35.51
N LYS A 479 -16.24 -16.40 35.95
CA LYS A 479 -16.63 -15.22 36.76
C LYS A 479 -17.57 -14.31 35.98
N SER A 480 -17.30 -14.08 34.69
CA SER A 480 -18.15 -13.21 33.86
C SER A 480 -19.56 -13.77 33.63
N VAL A 481 -19.70 -15.10 33.52
CA VAL A 481 -21.01 -15.76 33.36
C VAL A 481 -21.75 -15.85 34.69
N SER A 482 -21.04 -15.92 35.81
CA SER A 482 -21.65 -15.93 37.16
C SER A 482 -22.20 -14.56 37.58
N GLN A 483 -21.78 -13.48 36.91
CA GLN A 483 -22.19 -12.09 37.18
C GLN A 483 -23.26 -11.57 36.21
N ALA A 484 -23.54 -12.31 35.12
CA ALA A 484 -24.59 -12.05 34.16
C ALA A 484 -25.83 -12.87 34.52
#